data_AF-A0A1D9FW38-F1
#
_entry.id   AF-A0A1D9FW38-F1
#
_cell.length_a   1.000
_cell.length_b   1.000
_cell.length_c   1.000
_cell.angle_alpha   90.00
_cell.angle_beta   90.00
_cell.angle_gamma   90.00
#
_symmetry.space_group_name_H-M   'P 1'
#
loop_
_entity.id
_entity.type
_entity.pdbx_description
1 polymer ?
#
loop_
_entity_poly.entity_id
_entity_poly.type
_entity_poly.pdbx_seq_one_letter_code
_entity_poly.pdbx_strand_id
1 'polypeptide(L)'
;MKRLSYIPLFSAIASRFLCGAIPSSAILSSAILGAIDLWSRFAMLGTSRFANAFLPTAIIAQATYAQTSYPQDRTFFCSSSDGVPATIAKTSRGEVAMVLWNSSDLGQSDSTPQELCEEVSDKFQTYYNTGELNYITTGKMNEQTVACLAEGDQDSCQVRLFPINPEKPRVRLQRIFRIRVPSSGPINETGTLIYIDLEKYLNGEYSR
;
A
#
# COMPACT_ATOMS: atom_id res chain seq x y z
N MET A 1 50.28 -45.85 7.48
CA MET A 1 50.69 -46.65 8.65
C MET A 1 50.20 -45.97 9.93
N LYS A 2 49.43 -46.69 10.77
CA LYS A 2 49.30 -46.65 12.26
C LYS A 2 49.14 -45.27 12.95
N ARG A 3 48.27 -44.99 13.92
CA ARG A 3 47.29 -45.66 14.84
C ARG A 3 46.46 -44.48 15.43
N LEU A 4 45.12 -44.53 15.51
CA LEU A 4 44.27 -45.09 16.58
C LEU A 4 44.54 -44.59 18.02
N SER A 5 43.41 -44.30 18.70
CA SER A 5 43.18 -44.20 20.17
C SER A 5 43.17 -42.77 20.74
N TYR A 6 42.28 -42.32 21.64
CA TYR A 6 41.18 -42.93 22.41
C TYR A 6 40.32 -41.81 23.05
N ILE A 7 39.07 -42.12 23.40
CA ILE A 7 38.05 -41.28 24.05
C ILE A 7 38.17 -41.41 25.59
N PRO A 8 37.82 -40.39 26.39
CA PRO A 8 36.71 -40.58 27.35
C PRO A 8 35.75 -39.37 27.34
N LEU A 9 34.45 -39.57 27.18
CA LEU A 9 33.46 -39.82 28.24
C LEU A 9 33.41 -38.70 29.31
N PHE A 10 32.61 -37.67 29.04
CA PHE A 10 31.89 -36.95 30.09
C PHE A 10 30.39 -36.97 29.80
N SER A 11 29.67 -37.41 30.83
CA SER A 11 28.24 -37.63 30.91
C SER A 11 27.50 -36.35 31.26
N ALA A 12 26.30 -36.20 30.66
CA ALA A 12 25.07 -35.58 31.15
C ALA A 12 25.11 -34.15 31.72
N ILE A 13 24.27 -33.27 31.17
CA ILE A 13 23.02 -32.84 31.82
C ILE A 13 22.02 -32.45 30.74
N ALA A 14 20.84 -33.06 30.84
CA ALA A 14 19.65 -32.73 30.09
C ALA A 14 19.10 -31.38 30.55
N SER A 15 18.77 -30.50 29.61
CA SER A 15 17.80 -29.44 29.85
C SER A 15 16.84 -29.40 28.66
N ARG A 16 15.68 -30.01 28.90
CA ARG A 16 14.51 -29.94 28.04
C ARG A 16 14.00 -28.50 28.05
N PHE A 17 14.26 -27.75 26.99
CA PHE A 17 13.44 -26.58 26.66
C PHE A 17 12.32 -27.05 25.74
N LEU A 18 11.23 -27.49 26.35
CA LEU A 18 9.91 -27.49 25.73
C LEU A 18 9.28 -26.13 26.06
N CYS A 19 9.27 -25.21 25.12
CA CYS A 19 8.29 -24.13 25.14
C CYS A 19 7.67 -24.10 23.74
N GLY A 20 6.40 -24.51 23.71
CA GLY A 20 5.68 -24.85 22.51
C GLY A 20 5.37 -23.67 21.59
N ALA A 21 5.02 -24.05 20.37
CA ALA A 21 4.32 -23.23 19.40
C ALA A 21 3.12 -22.53 20.05
N ILE A 22 3.02 -21.22 19.84
CA ILE A 22 1.81 -20.44 20.07
C ILE A 22 1.12 -20.30 18.71
N PRO A 23 -0.07 -20.90 18.50
CA PRO A 23 -0.93 -20.51 17.39
C PRO A 23 -1.62 -19.20 17.75
N SER A 24 -1.35 -18.12 17.02
CA SER A 24 -2.17 -16.90 17.12
C SER A 24 -3.51 -17.18 16.45
N SER A 25 -4.49 -17.49 17.29
CA SER A 25 -5.91 -17.60 17.01
C SER A 25 -6.48 -16.30 16.46
N ALA A 26 -7.28 -16.43 15.41
CA ALA A 26 -8.29 -15.47 15.01
C ALA A 26 -9.42 -15.36 16.07
N ILE A 27 -10.16 -14.25 15.97
CA ILE A 27 -11.50 -13.97 16.52
C ILE A 27 -11.53 -13.54 18.01
N LEU A 28 -11.66 -12.23 18.22
CA LEU A 28 -12.65 -11.70 19.14
C LEU A 28 -13.37 -10.52 18.49
N SER A 29 -14.57 -10.82 17.99
CA SER A 29 -15.64 -9.85 17.82
C SER A 29 -16.09 -9.42 19.21
N SER A 30 -16.09 -8.13 19.50
CA SER A 30 -16.85 -7.55 20.60
C SER A 30 -17.44 -6.22 20.16
N ALA A 31 -18.63 -6.33 19.58
CA ALA A 31 -19.66 -5.33 19.77
C ALA A 31 -19.75 -5.04 21.28
N ILE A 32 -19.27 -3.86 21.71
CA ILE A 32 -19.54 -3.38 23.05
C ILE A 32 -20.95 -2.83 23.04
N LEU A 33 -21.82 -3.69 23.57
CA LEU A 33 -23.18 -3.44 24.03
C LEU A 33 -23.30 -2.06 24.70
N GLY A 34 -24.39 -1.39 24.35
CA GLY A 34 -24.87 -0.24 25.10
C GLY A 34 -25.38 -0.59 26.50
N ALA A 35 -25.84 0.48 27.15
CA ALA A 35 -26.63 0.53 28.38
C ALA A 35 -25.88 0.25 29.68
N ILE A 36 -25.52 1.32 30.38
CA ILE A 36 -25.73 1.54 31.83
C ILE A 36 -25.35 2.99 32.14
N ASP A 37 -26.06 3.78 32.94
CA ASP A 37 -27.44 3.79 33.38
C ASP A 37 -27.67 5.18 33.98
N LEU A 38 -28.90 5.70 33.86
CA LEU A 38 -29.32 6.95 34.46
C LEU A 38 -29.33 6.82 36.00
N TRP A 39 -28.40 7.49 36.69
CA TRP A 39 -28.60 7.91 38.08
C TRP A 39 -28.63 9.43 38.17
N SER A 40 -29.76 9.98 37.75
CA SER A 40 -30.32 11.17 38.38
C SER A 40 -30.56 10.83 39.86
N ARG A 41 -29.85 11.47 40.80
CA ARG A 41 -30.21 11.79 42.21
C ARG A 41 -28.94 12.09 43.04
N PHE A 42 -28.30 13.24 42.82
CA PHE A 42 -27.50 13.87 43.88
C PHE A 42 -28.35 14.95 44.55
N ALA A 43 -28.92 14.57 45.69
CA ALA A 43 -29.60 15.45 46.61
C ALA A 43 -28.62 16.48 47.19
N MET A 44 -29.12 17.70 47.36
CA MET A 44 -28.44 18.80 48.04
C MET A 44 -28.11 18.45 49.49
N LEU A 45 -26.85 18.70 49.89
CA LEU A 45 -26.32 19.11 51.20
C LEU A 45 -24.86 19.51 50.88
N GLY A 46 -24.47 20.77 50.86
CA GLY A 46 -24.22 21.55 52.07
C GLY A 46 -22.71 21.68 52.31
N THR A 47 -22.13 22.79 51.85
CA THR A 47 -20.88 23.44 52.30
C THR A 47 -19.54 22.69 52.21
N SER A 48 -18.69 23.11 51.27
CA SER A 48 -17.42 23.80 51.57
C SER A 48 -16.75 24.22 50.25
N ARG A 49 -16.23 25.45 50.23
CA ARG A 49 -15.58 26.03 49.07
C ARG A 49 -14.24 25.32 48.83
N PHE A 50 -14.23 24.37 47.91
CA PHE A 50 -13.01 23.96 47.24
C PHE A 50 -12.96 24.71 45.91
N ALA A 51 -12.18 25.80 45.88
CA ALA A 51 -11.78 26.45 44.64
C ALA A 51 -10.80 25.52 43.90
N ASN A 52 -11.30 24.40 43.37
CA ASN A 52 -10.54 23.60 42.41
C ASN A 52 -10.67 24.29 41.05
N ALA A 53 -9.59 24.97 40.68
CA ALA A 53 -9.37 25.40 39.31
C ALA A 53 -9.27 24.15 38.41
N PHE A 54 -10.39 23.72 37.85
CA PHE A 54 -10.40 22.75 36.76
C PHE A 54 -9.85 23.45 35.51
N LEU A 55 -8.56 23.22 35.23
CA LEU A 55 -7.97 23.54 33.93
C LEU A 55 -8.71 22.69 32.87
N PRO A 56 -9.28 23.29 31.81
CA PRO A 56 -9.83 22.51 30.71
C PRO A 56 -8.66 21.86 29.96
N THR A 57 -8.42 20.57 30.19
CA THR A 57 -7.52 19.80 29.34
C THR A 57 -8.15 19.69 27.97
N ALA A 58 -7.63 20.44 27.00
CA ALA A 58 -7.97 20.25 25.60
C ALA A 58 -7.50 18.84 25.18
N ILE A 59 -8.46 17.96 24.86
CA ILE A 59 -8.15 16.65 24.28
C ILE A 59 -7.71 16.91 22.84
N ILE A 60 -6.41 16.89 22.60
CA ILE A 60 -5.86 16.92 21.24
C ILE A 60 -6.06 15.51 20.67
N ALA A 61 -7.03 15.35 19.77
CA ALA A 61 -7.20 14.12 19.01
C ALA A 61 -5.96 13.94 18.10
N GLN A 62 -5.10 12.99 18.43
CA GLN A 62 -3.99 12.59 17.57
C GLN A 62 -4.52 11.56 16.59
N ALA A 63 -4.48 11.87 15.29
CA ALA A 63 -4.78 10.90 14.24
C ALA A 63 -3.64 9.87 14.18
N THR A 64 -3.89 8.65 14.62
CA THR A 64 -2.96 7.54 14.47
C THR A 64 -3.08 7.00 13.04
N TYR A 65 -2.08 7.27 12.20
CA TYR A 65 -1.98 6.62 10.89
C TYR A 65 -1.58 5.17 11.11
N ALA A 66 -2.42 4.22 10.69
CA ALA A 66 -2.06 2.81 10.67
C ALA A 66 -0.95 2.61 9.63
N GLN A 67 0.26 2.26 10.08
CA GLN A 67 1.31 1.80 9.16
C GLN A 67 1.05 0.33 8.86
N THR A 68 0.57 0.03 7.66
CA THR A 68 0.41 -1.32 7.16
C THR A 68 1.79 -1.98 6.99
N SER A 69 2.09 -3.01 7.78
CA SER A 69 3.29 -3.81 7.61
C SER A 69 3.05 -4.87 6.53
N TYR A 70 3.64 -4.68 5.36
CA TYR A 70 3.56 -5.66 4.28
C TYR A 70 4.45 -6.89 4.56
N PRO A 71 4.05 -8.11 4.14
CA PRO A 71 4.92 -9.28 4.18
C PRO A 71 6.27 -8.98 3.53
N GLN A 72 7.37 -9.48 4.11
CA GLN A 72 8.74 -9.17 3.67
C GLN A 72 8.99 -9.51 2.18
N ASP A 73 8.25 -10.48 1.64
CA ASP A 73 8.36 -10.95 0.25
C ASP A 73 7.46 -10.23 -0.77
N ARG A 74 6.77 -9.15 -0.40
CA ARG A 74 6.00 -8.38 -1.38
C ARG A 74 6.92 -7.62 -2.35
N THR A 75 6.57 -7.72 -3.64
CA THR A 75 7.20 -6.99 -4.76
C THR A 75 6.57 -5.62 -4.95
N PHE A 76 5.24 -5.50 -4.80
CA PHE A 76 4.53 -4.22 -4.87
C PHE A 76 3.88 -3.90 -3.54
N PHE A 77 4.03 -2.65 -3.09
CA PHE A 77 3.52 -2.21 -1.80
C PHE A 77 3.33 -0.69 -1.76
N CYS A 78 2.43 -0.21 -0.89
CA CYS A 78 2.29 1.21 -0.63
C CYS A 78 3.37 1.64 0.38
N SER A 79 4.04 2.76 0.14
CA SER A 79 4.94 3.37 1.12
C SER A 79 4.96 4.89 0.93
N SER A 80 5.70 5.60 1.78
CA SER A 80 5.92 7.03 1.60
C SER A 80 7.18 7.27 0.76
N SER A 81 7.06 8.11 -0.26
CA SER A 81 8.18 8.69 -1.01
C SER A 81 8.13 10.21 -0.83
N ASP A 82 9.13 10.78 -0.16
CA ASP A 82 9.21 12.23 0.13
C ASP A 82 7.96 12.81 0.81
N GLY A 83 7.35 12.04 1.71
CA GLY A 83 6.13 12.45 2.44
C GLY A 83 4.83 12.26 1.64
N VAL A 84 4.91 11.70 0.43
CA VAL A 84 3.75 11.43 -0.43
C VAL A 84 3.49 9.92 -0.46
N PRO A 85 2.23 9.45 -0.31
CA PRO A 85 1.90 8.05 -0.55
C PRO A 85 2.29 7.65 -1.97
N ALA A 86 2.97 6.52 -2.10
CA ALA A 86 3.52 6.04 -3.36
C ALA A 86 3.40 4.53 -3.47
N THR A 87 2.98 4.06 -4.65
CA THR A 87 3.12 2.65 -5.00
C THR A 87 4.56 2.37 -5.37
N ILE A 88 5.22 1.50 -4.60
CA ILE A 88 6.61 1.12 -4.77
C ILE A 88 6.69 -0.31 -5.32
N ALA A 89 7.59 -0.52 -6.29
CA ALA A 89 8.01 -1.84 -6.75
C ALA A 89 9.43 -2.15 -6.32
N LYS A 90 9.65 -3.32 -5.72
CA LYS A 90 10.98 -3.89 -5.49
C LYS A 90 11.46 -4.53 -6.79
N THR A 91 12.61 -4.11 -7.26
CA THR A 91 13.28 -4.71 -8.43
C THR A 91 14.67 -5.16 -8.04
N SER A 92 15.32 -5.99 -8.87
CA SER A 92 16.73 -6.35 -8.68
C SER A 92 17.67 -5.14 -8.70
N ARG A 93 17.23 -4.01 -9.26
CA ARG A 93 17.97 -2.75 -9.34
C ARG A 93 17.69 -1.80 -8.17
N GLY A 94 16.79 -2.17 -7.26
CA GLY A 94 16.34 -1.33 -6.14
C GLY A 94 14.84 -1.01 -6.21
N GLU A 95 14.39 -0.19 -5.26
CA GLU A 95 13.00 0.23 -5.17
C GLU A 95 12.66 1.34 -6.18
N VAL A 96 11.51 1.21 -6.82
CA VAL A 96 11.00 2.15 -7.82
C VAL A 96 9.66 2.71 -7.35
N ALA A 97 9.58 4.02 -7.12
CA ALA A 97 8.31 4.70 -6.93
C ALA A 97 7.58 4.86 -8.28
N MET A 98 6.57 4.03 -8.50
CA MET A 98 5.86 3.92 -9.78
C MET A 98 4.79 5.00 -9.94
N VAL A 99 4.02 5.22 -8.88
CA VAL A 99 2.90 6.17 -8.86
C VAL A 99 3.01 6.98 -7.59
N LEU A 100 3.05 8.31 -7.71
CA LEU A 100 2.84 9.22 -6.59
C LEU A 100 1.38 9.64 -6.53
N TRP A 101 0.75 9.44 -5.38
CA TRP A 101 -0.68 9.68 -5.21
C TRP A 101 -1.06 11.14 -4.92
N ASN A 102 -0.21 12.09 -5.31
CA ASN A 102 -0.50 13.53 -5.31
C ASN A 102 -0.41 14.17 -6.70
N SER A 103 -0.29 13.36 -7.76
CA SER A 103 -0.12 13.89 -9.12
C SER A 103 -1.38 14.62 -9.60
N SER A 104 -1.18 15.80 -10.20
CA SER A 104 -2.24 16.56 -10.89
C SER A 104 -2.80 15.88 -12.15
N ASP A 105 -2.19 14.77 -12.57
CA ASP A 105 -2.62 13.98 -13.73
C ASP A 105 -3.68 12.93 -13.39
N LEU A 106 -3.85 12.63 -12.10
CA LEU A 106 -4.87 11.72 -11.61
C LEU A 106 -6.27 12.30 -11.88
N GLY A 107 -7.22 11.40 -12.15
CA GLY A 107 -8.62 11.76 -12.32
C GLY A 107 -9.29 11.97 -10.96
N GLN A 108 -10.51 12.51 -10.99
CA GLN A 108 -11.32 12.61 -9.78
C GLN A 108 -11.63 11.21 -9.23
N SER A 109 -11.51 11.06 -7.92
CA SER A 109 -11.75 9.83 -7.17
C SER A 109 -12.39 10.20 -5.83
N ASP A 110 -13.32 9.37 -5.36
CA ASP A 110 -13.88 9.49 -4.00
C ASP A 110 -12.91 8.96 -2.93
N SER A 111 -11.89 8.21 -3.34
CA SER A 111 -10.83 7.66 -2.48
C SER A 111 -9.70 8.66 -2.24
N THR A 112 -9.16 8.65 -1.03
CA THR A 112 -7.99 9.42 -0.64
C THR A 112 -6.70 8.89 -1.31
N PRO A 113 -5.63 9.71 -1.38
CA PRO A 113 -4.31 9.26 -1.86
C PRO A 113 -3.78 7.99 -1.20
N GLN A 114 -4.00 7.84 0.11
CA GLN A 114 -3.53 6.68 0.87
C GLN A 114 -4.33 5.43 0.50
N GLU A 115 -5.66 5.53 0.40
CA GLU A 115 -6.52 4.42 0.00
C GLU A 115 -6.21 3.95 -1.43
N LEU A 116 -6.03 4.88 -2.37
CA LEU A 116 -5.61 4.54 -3.73
C LEU A 116 -4.25 3.84 -3.75
N CYS A 117 -3.32 4.30 -2.93
CA CYS A 117 -2.01 3.70 -2.81
C CYS A 117 -2.09 2.25 -2.34
N GLU A 118 -2.88 1.97 -1.32
CA GLU A 118 -3.09 0.62 -0.80
C GLU A 118 -3.80 -0.26 -1.82
N GLU A 119 -4.95 0.18 -2.35
CA GLU A 119 -5.76 -0.56 -3.32
C GLU A 119 -4.95 -0.93 -4.57
N VAL A 120 -4.24 0.04 -5.15
CA VAL A 120 -3.52 -0.17 -6.39
C VAL A 120 -2.25 -0.98 -6.17
N SER A 121 -1.56 -0.81 -5.04
CA SER A 121 -0.42 -1.67 -4.70
C SER A 121 -0.84 -3.13 -4.49
N ASP A 122 -2.00 -3.36 -3.86
CA ASP A 122 -2.56 -4.71 -3.69
C ASP A 122 -2.97 -5.34 -5.02
N LYS A 123 -3.58 -4.57 -5.93
CA LYS A 123 -3.86 -5.04 -7.29
C LYS A 123 -2.58 -5.41 -8.02
N PHE A 124 -1.58 -4.52 -8.03
CA PHE A 124 -0.29 -4.83 -8.65
C PHE A 124 0.31 -6.12 -8.10
N GLN A 125 0.33 -6.29 -6.76
CA GLN A 125 0.83 -7.51 -6.16
C GLN A 125 0.02 -8.75 -6.56
N THR A 126 -1.30 -8.62 -6.65
CA THR A 126 -2.19 -9.73 -7.04
C THR A 126 -1.93 -10.18 -8.47
N TYR A 127 -1.94 -9.25 -9.43
CA TYR A 127 -1.71 -9.57 -10.85
C TYR A 127 -0.26 -9.98 -11.12
N TYR A 128 0.69 -9.50 -10.33
CA TYR A 128 2.07 -9.98 -10.38
C TYR A 128 2.17 -11.44 -9.96
N ASN A 129 1.47 -11.83 -8.89
CA ASN A 129 1.48 -13.22 -8.41
C ASN A 129 0.83 -14.19 -9.39
N THR A 130 -0.14 -13.75 -10.18
CA THR A 130 -0.80 -14.56 -11.22
C THR A 130 -0.06 -14.56 -12.55
N GLY A 131 0.97 -13.72 -12.73
CA GLY A 131 1.68 -13.58 -14.00
C GLY A 131 0.88 -12.84 -15.08
N GLU A 132 -0.12 -12.06 -14.68
CA GLU A 132 -1.03 -11.32 -15.56
C GLU A 132 -0.73 -9.81 -15.57
N LEU A 133 0.34 -9.40 -14.89
CA LEU A 133 0.77 -8.01 -14.81
C LEU A 133 1.66 -7.62 -16.00
N ASN A 134 1.03 -7.51 -17.18
CA ASN A 134 1.75 -7.33 -18.44
C ASN A 134 1.85 -5.86 -18.86
N TYR A 135 0.71 -5.24 -19.20
CA TYR A 135 0.67 -3.89 -19.74
C TYR A 135 -0.22 -2.96 -18.94
N ILE A 136 0.19 -1.69 -18.85
CA ILE A 136 -0.64 -0.60 -18.34
C ILE A 136 -1.04 0.31 -19.49
N THR A 137 -2.34 0.55 -19.64
CA THR A 137 -2.91 1.43 -20.68
C THR A 137 -4.00 2.32 -20.09
N THR A 138 -4.62 3.14 -20.93
CA THR A 138 -5.81 3.91 -20.57
C THR A 138 -7.04 3.38 -21.29
N GLY A 139 -8.19 3.44 -20.65
CA GLY A 139 -9.47 3.07 -21.26
C GLY A 139 -10.65 3.80 -20.63
N LYS A 140 -11.85 3.47 -21.08
CA LYS A 140 -13.11 3.94 -20.47
C LYS A 140 -13.78 2.76 -19.78
N MET A 141 -14.10 2.92 -18.50
CA MET A 141 -14.86 1.96 -17.71
C MET A 141 -15.95 2.72 -16.95
N ASN A 142 -17.21 2.33 -17.12
CA ASN A 142 -18.36 2.99 -16.50
C ASN A 142 -18.35 4.53 -16.69
N GLU A 143 -18.14 4.98 -17.94
CA GLU A 143 -18.07 6.40 -18.33
C GLU A 143 -16.88 7.20 -17.76
N GLN A 144 -16.07 6.60 -16.89
CA GLN A 144 -14.86 7.19 -16.34
C GLN A 144 -13.63 6.81 -17.18
N THR A 145 -12.75 7.79 -17.43
CA THR A 145 -11.44 7.52 -18.05
C THR A 145 -10.47 7.02 -16.97
N VAL A 146 -9.87 5.85 -17.18
CA VAL A 146 -9.08 5.14 -16.17
C VAL A 146 -7.75 4.67 -16.75
N ALA A 147 -6.76 4.54 -15.87
CA ALA A 147 -5.60 3.69 -16.09
C ALA A 147 -5.94 2.25 -15.68
N CYS A 148 -5.49 1.27 -16.46
CA CYS A 148 -5.86 -0.12 -16.28
C CYS A 148 -4.81 -1.10 -16.81
N LEU A 149 -4.95 -2.36 -16.41
CA LEU A 149 -4.17 -3.47 -16.96
C LEU A 149 -4.78 -3.98 -18.27
N ALA A 150 -3.92 -4.41 -19.18
CA ALA A 150 -4.23 -5.15 -20.40
C ALA A 150 -3.31 -6.37 -20.53
N GLU A 151 -3.82 -7.44 -21.14
CA GLU A 151 -3.08 -8.70 -21.33
C GLU A 151 -1.97 -8.57 -22.38
N GLY A 152 -2.26 -7.94 -23.52
CA GLY A 152 -1.35 -7.69 -24.63
C GLY A 152 -1.29 -6.22 -25.05
N ASP A 153 -0.37 -5.92 -25.96
CA ASP A 153 -0.37 -4.67 -26.69
C ASP A 153 -1.57 -4.66 -27.65
N GLN A 154 -2.34 -3.57 -27.64
CA GLN A 154 -3.63 -3.44 -28.37
C GLN A 154 -4.84 -4.14 -27.76
N ASP A 155 -4.69 -4.88 -26.66
CA ASP A 155 -5.83 -5.45 -25.95
C ASP A 155 -6.65 -4.40 -25.20
N SER A 156 -7.89 -4.77 -24.88
CA SER A 156 -8.80 -3.88 -24.16
C SER A 156 -8.36 -3.67 -22.72
N CYS A 157 -8.82 -2.55 -22.16
CA CYS A 157 -8.66 -2.19 -20.76
C CYS A 157 -9.52 -3.12 -19.88
N GLN A 158 -8.88 -4.06 -19.18
CA GLN A 158 -9.61 -5.11 -18.44
C GLN A 158 -9.77 -4.77 -16.96
N VAL A 159 -8.68 -4.38 -16.30
CA VAL A 159 -8.65 -4.23 -14.84
C VAL A 159 -8.39 -2.78 -14.47
N ARG A 160 -9.39 -2.11 -13.89
CA ARG A 160 -9.26 -0.73 -13.40
C ARG A 160 -8.20 -0.65 -12.30
N LEU A 161 -7.19 0.18 -12.50
CA LEU A 161 -6.23 0.56 -11.47
C LEU A 161 -6.74 1.82 -10.76
N PHE A 162 -6.76 2.96 -11.46
CA PHE A 162 -7.14 4.26 -10.89
C PHE A 162 -7.71 5.20 -11.97
N PRO A 163 -8.50 6.22 -11.59
CA PRO A 163 -9.00 7.19 -12.54
C PRO A 163 -7.90 8.14 -13.02
N ILE A 164 -7.99 8.56 -14.28
CA ILE A 164 -7.05 9.50 -14.90
C ILE A 164 -7.83 10.68 -15.50
N ASN A 165 -7.20 11.85 -15.54
CA ASN A 165 -7.82 13.00 -16.19
C ASN A 165 -8.13 12.67 -17.67
N PRO A 166 -9.38 12.89 -18.15
CA PRO A 166 -9.77 12.57 -19.51
C PRO A 166 -9.10 13.46 -20.57
N GLU A 167 -8.51 14.59 -20.18
CA GLU A 167 -7.77 15.45 -21.10
C GLU A 167 -6.37 14.87 -21.37
N LYS A 168 -6.14 14.45 -22.63
CA LYS A 168 -4.88 13.86 -23.11
C LYS A 168 -4.41 12.68 -22.23
N PRO A 169 -5.24 11.62 -22.05
CA PRO A 169 -5.00 10.56 -21.08
C PRO A 169 -3.68 9.83 -21.31
N ARG A 170 -3.25 9.69 -22.57
CA ARG A 170 -1.93 9.15 -22.96
C ARG A 170 -0.77 9.91 -22.31
N VAL A 171 -0.74 11.24 -22.47
CA VAL A 171 0.34 12.10 -21.96
C VAL A 171 0.33 12.11 -20.43
N ARG A 172 -0.87 12.12 -19.84
CA ARG A 172 -1.07 12.04 -18.39
C ARG A 172 -0.53 10.73 -17.82
N LEU A 173 -0.83 9.60 -18.46
CA LEU A 173 -0.36 8.29 -18.01
C LEU A 173 1.18 8.21 -18.04
N GLN A 174 1.80 8.69 -19.12
CA GLN A 174 3.25 8.79 -19.22
C GLN A 174 3.86 9.63 -18.09
N ARG A 175 3.23 10.76 -17.74
CA ARG A 175 3.70 11.64 -16.66
C ARG A 175 3.57 10.99 -15.28
N ILE A 176 2.47 10.28 -15.03
CA ILE A 176 2.26 9.50 -13.79
C ILE A 176 3.37 8.48 -13.60
N PHE A 177 3.68 7.69 -14.63
CA PHE A 177 4.76 6.69 -14.59
C PHE A 177 6.16 7.29 -14.81
N ARG A 178 6.26 8.62 -14.97
CA ARG A 178 7.51 9.37 -15.20
C ARG A 178 8.32 8.84 -16.40
N ILE A 179 7.63 8.38 -17.43
CA ILE A 179 8.26 7.93 -18.68
C ILE A 179 8.58 9.16 -19.53
N ARG A 180 9.87 9.41 -19.78
CA ARG A 180 10.33 10.40 -20.75
C ARG A 180 10.30 9.78 -22.14
N VAL A 181 9.49 10.36 -23.02
CA VAL A 181 9.59 10.06 -24.46
C VAL A 181 10.78 10.85 -25.02
N PRO A 182 11.76 10.22 -25.68
CA PRO A 182 12.86 10.96 -26.29
C PRO A 182 12.31 11.98 -27.28
N SER A 183 12.82 13.21 -27.21
CA SER A 183 12.38 14.41 -27.93
C SER A 183 12.51 14.38 -29.47
N SER A 184 12.84 13.23 -30.06
CA SER A 184 13.14 13.11 -31.49
C SER A 184 11.92 12.80 -32.37
N GLY A 185 10.70 12.84 -31.81
CA GLY A 185 9.47 12.75 -32.57
C GLY A 185 8.37 13.59 -31.92
N PRO A 186 7.46 14.21 -32.70
CA PRO A 186 6.34 14.94 -32.12
C PRO A 186 5.58 13.99 -31.18
N ILE A 187 5.28 14.47 -29.97
CA ILE A 187 4.32 13.80 -29.09
C ILE A 187 3.03 13.76 -29.90
N ASN A 188 2.74 12.62 -30.53
CA ASN A 188 1.52 12.44 -31.29
C ASN A 188 0.37 12.37 -30.29
N GLU A 189 -0.16 13.53 -29.90
CA GLU A 189 -1.34 13.66 -29.04
C GLU A 189 -2.61 13.13 -29.71
N THR A 190 -2.55 12.90 -31.02
CA THR A 190 -3.62 12.37 -31.88
C THR A 190 -3.61 10.85 -31.96
N GLY A 191 -2.58 10.19 -31.42
CA GLY A 191 -2.33 8.76 -31.58
C GLY A 191 -3.07 7.84 -30.59
N THR A 192 -3.20 6.59 -31.05
CA THR A 192 -3.63 5.37 -30.35
C THR A 192 -3.13 5.30 -28.89
N LEU A 193 -3.91 4.63 -28.04
CA LEU A 193 -3.58 4.31 -26.65
C LEU A 193 -2.10 3.91 -26.47
N ILE A 194 -1.50 4.32 -25.36
CA ILE A 194 -0.15 3.85 -24.99
C ILE A 194 -0.27 2.57 -24.16
N TYR A 195 0.54 1.57 -24.50
CA TYR A 195 0.73 0.37 -23.70
C TYR A 195 2.13 0.43 -23.09
N ILE A 196 2.19 0.52 -21.76
CA ILE A 196 3.42 0.49 -20.98
C ILE A 196 3.64 -0.96 -20.56
N ASP A 197 4.68 -1.58 -21.12
CA ASP A 197 5.15 -2.92 -20.71
C ASP A 197 5.77 -2.79 -19.32
N LEU A 198 5.20 -3.51 -18.34
CA LEU A 198 5.62 -3.34 -16.96
C LEU A 198 7.01 -3.93 -16.71
N GLU A 199 7.36 -5.04 -17.34
CA GLU A 199 8.68 -5.65 -17.18
C GLU A 199 9.76 -4.70 -17.71
N LYS A 200 9.58 -4.17 -18.92
CA LYS A 200 10.48 -3.14 -19.49
C LYS A 200 10.55 -1.89 -18.61
N TYR A 201 9.43 -1.48 -18.01
CA TYR A 201 9.36 -0.35 -17.09
C TYR A 201 10.19 -0.58 -15.82
N LEU A 202 10.04 -1.74 -15.19
CA LEU A 202 10.76 -2.10 -13.97
C LEU A 202 12.26 -2.32 -14.24
N ASN A 203 12.59 -2.87 -15.41
CA ASN A 203 13.96 -3.03 -15.88
C ASN A 203 14.60 -1.71 -16.32
N GLY A 204 13.87 -0.60 -16.32
CA GLY A 204 14.38 0.74 -16.62
C GLY A 204 14.78 0.93 -18.08
N GLU A 205 14.13 0.21 -18.99
CA GLU A 205 14.31 0.35 -20.44
C GLU A 205 13.62 1.60 -21.00
N TYR A 206 12.63 2.12 -20.28
CA TYR A 206 12.06 3.44 -20.55
C TYR A 206 12.97 4.53 -19.99
N SER A 207 13.25 5.56 -20.78
CA SER A 207 14.01 6.72 -20.32
C SER A 207 13.23 7.41 -19.19
N ARG A 208 13.81 7.52 -17.99
CA ARG A 208 13.21 8.20 -16.83
C ARG A 208 13.81 9.58 -16.58
#